data_AF-A0A1F9AZM3-F1
#
_entry.id   AF-A0A1F9AZM3-F1
#
_cell.length_a   1.000
_cell.length_b   1.000
_cell.length_c   1.000
_cell.angle_alpha   90.00
_cell.angle_beta   90.00
_cell.angle_gamma   90.00
#
_symmetry.space_group_name_H-M   'P 1'
#
loop_
_entity.id
_entity.type
_entity.pdbx_description
1 polymer ?
#
loop_
_entity_poly.entity_id
_entity_poly.type
_entity_poly.pdbx_seq_one_letter_code
_entity_poly.pdbx_strand_id
1 'polypeptide(L)'
;MKELGYNIVADSPFGLAGPKGMDSKVVKILHDAFKKGLDDSETLKVLEKLDMVYAYKNIEEYNKQVLELFEEEKELVETLGLKKK
;
A
#
# COMPACT_ATOMS: atom_id res chain seq x y z
N MET A 1 6.63 -20.44 0.87
CA MET A 1 6.05 -20.29 -0.48
C MET A 1 7.12 -20.41 -1.58
N LYS A 2 8.17 -19.58 -1.55
CA LYS A 2 9.27 -19.63 -2.53
C LYS A 2 10.03 -20.96 -2.59
N GLU A 3 10.22 -21.62 -1.44
CA GLU A 3 10.83 -22.97 -1.34
C GLU A 3 9.97 -24.10 -1.92
N LEU A 4 8.67 -23.85 -2.14
CA LEU A 4 7.73 -24.79 -2.74
C LEU A 4 7.54 -24.53 -4.25
N GLY A 5 8.33 -23.64 -4.86
CA GLY A 5 8.23 -23.28 -6.28
C GLY A 5 7.10 -22.29 -6.61
N TYR A 6 6.33 -21.86 -5.61
CA TYR A 6 5.31 -20.82 -5.78
C TYR A 6 5.93 -19.44 -5.52
N ASN A 7 5.94 -18.57 -6.53
CA ASN A 7 6.38 -17.17 -6.39
C ASN A 7 5.30 -16.31 -5.69
N ILE A 8 4.86 -16.76 -4.52
CA ILE A 8 3.88 -16.05 -3.69
C ILE A 8 4.67 -15.36 -2.58
N VAL A 9 4.77 -14.05 -2.69
CA VAL A 9 5.23 -13.18 -1.60
C VAL A 9 3.98 -12.63 -0.95
N ALA A 10 3.67 -13.11 0.26
CA ALA A 10 2.53 -12.63 1.04
C ALA A 10 2.97 -11.39 1.83
N ASP A 11 3.08 -10.26 1.15
CA ASP A 11 3.31 -8.97 1.80
C ASP A 11 1.97 -8.36 2.23
N SER A 12 1.92 -7.77 3.42
CA SER A 12 0.78 -6.98 3.90
C SER A 12 1.13 -5.50 3.85
N PRO A 13 1.15 -4.87 2.66
CA PRO A 13 1.44 -3.45 2.55
C PRO A 13 0.30 -2.65 3.19
N PHE A 14 0.66 -1.55 3.83
CA PHE A 14 -0.30 -0.54 4.29
C PHE A 14 0.00 0.79 3.60
N GLY A 15 -1.00 1.66 3.56
CA GLY A 15 -0.80 3.02 3.08
C GLY A 15 -1.92 3.94 3.55
N LEU A 16 -1.92 5.16 3.02
CA LEU A 16 -2.74 6.25 3.52
C LEU A 16 -3.67 6.76 2.43
N ALA A 17 -4.94 6.90 2.76
CA ALA A 17 -5.96 7.47 1.90
C ALA A 17 -6.74 8.57 2.64
N GLY A 18 -7.15 9.59 1.89
CA GLY A 18 -7.99 10.67 2.39
C GLY A 18 -9.36 10.70 1.70
N PRO A 19 -10.31 11.50 2.21
CA PRO A 19 -11.61 11.69 1.56
C PRO A 19 -11.51 12.11 0.09
N LYS A 20 -12.50 11.70 -0.71
CA LYS A 20 -12.62 12.13 -2.11
C LYS A 20 -12.73 13.66 -2.19
N GLY A 21 -11.93 14.27 -3.06
CA GLY A 21 -11.99 15.72 -3.31
C GLY A 21 -11.22 16.57 -2.29
N MET A 22 -10.33 15.98 -1.49
CA MET A 22 -9.39 16.75 -0.66
C MET A 22 -8.60 17.76 -1.50
N ASP A 23 -8.36 18.95 -0.93
CA ASP A 23 -7.49 19.96 -1.52
C ASP A 23 -6.08 19.39 -1.76
N SER A 24 -5.57 19.53 -2.98
CA SER A 24 -4.28 18.95 -3.37
C SER A 24 -3.09 19.49 -2.56
N LYS A 25 -3.17 20.71 -2.04
CA LYS A 25 -2.16 21.26 -1.14
C LYS A 25 -2.16 20.54 0.20
N VAL A 26 -3.35 20.22 0.73
CA VAL A 26 -3.49 19.45 1.98
C VAL A 26 -2.99 18.03 1.78
N VAL A 27 -3.34 17.40 0.65
CA VAL A 27 -2.81 16.07 0.28
C VAL A 27 -1.28 16.08 0.26
N LYS A 28 -0.67 17.11 -0.36
CA LYS A 28 0.78 17.23 -0.41
C LYS A 28 1.41 17.40 0.98
N ILE A 29 0.84 18.25 1.82
CA ILE A 29 1.34 18.48 3.19
C ILE A 29 1.35 17.17 3.99
N LEU A 30 0.24 16.41 3.93
CA LEU A 30 0.14 15.12 4.61
C LEU A 30 1.16 14.12 4.05
N HIS A 31 1.23 13.98 2.72
CA HIS A 31 2.20 13.12 2.07
C HIS A 31 3.63 13.41 2.54
N ASP A 32 4.06 14.67 2.48
CA ASP A 32 5.42 15.05 2.84
C ASP A 32 5.71 14.78 4.33
N ALA A 33 4.73 15.02 5.21
CA ALA A 33 4.84 14.73 6.64
C ALA A 33 4.98 13.23 6.92
N PHE A 34 4.17 12.38 6.27
CA PHE A 34 4.25 10.94 6.44
C PHE A 34 5.51 10.34 5.81
N LYS A 35 5.96 10.84 4.66
CA LYS A 35 7.24 10.46 4.07
C LYS A 35 8.39 10.78 5.01
N LYS A 36 8.42 11.98 5.60
CA LYS A 36 9.42 12.33 6.61
C LYS A 36 9.40 11.38 7.81
N GLY A 37 8.21 11.03 8.31
CA GLY A 37 8.07 10.07 9.41
C GLY A 37 8.51 8.65 9.03
N LEU A 38 8.25 8.22 7.79
CA LEU A 38 8.66 6.92 7.27
C LEU A 38 10.18 6.82 7.10
N ASP A 39 10.84 7.94 6.77
CA ASP A 39 12.31 8.04 6.64
C ASP A 39 13.02 8.23 7.99
N ASP A 40 12.28 8.38 9.09
CA ASP A 40 12.84 8.53 10.43
C ASP A 40 13.52 7.24 10.90
N SER A 41 14.66 7.37 11.57
CA SER A 41 15.46 6.21 11.97
C SER A 41 14.76 5.33 13.01
N GLU A 42 13.89 5.89 13.86
CA GLU A 42 13.10 5.10 14.80
C GLU A 42 12.01 4.31 14.06
N THR A 43 11.41 4.89 13.03
CA THR A 43 10.45 4.17 12.16
C THR A 43 11.13 3.01 11.44
N LEU A 44 12.32 3.23 10.87
CA LEU A 44 13.08 2.18 10.19
C LEU A 44 13.44 1.02 11.12
N LYS A 45 13.84 1.31 12.37
CA LYS A 45 14.08 0.27 13.39
C LYS A 45 12.83 -0.53 13.73
N VAL A 46 11.67 0.13 13.79
CA VAL A 46 10.39 -0.56 14.04
C VAL A 46 10.02 -1.45 12.86
N LEU A 47 10.19 -0.98 11.62
CA LEU A 47 9.96 -1.78 10.42
C LEU A 47 10.85 -3.03 10.43
N GLU A 48 12.14 -2.88 10.69
CA GLU A 48 13.09 -4.00 10.80
C GLU A 48 12.67 -4.98 11.91
N LYS A 49 12.34 -4.47 13.12
CA LYS A 49 11.91 -5.30 14.25
C LYS A 49 10.64 -6.11 13.96
N LEU A 50 9.76 -5.60 13.10
CA LEU A 50 8.51 -6.24 12.73
C LEU A 50 8.60 -7.03 11.42
N ASP A 51 9.81 -7.19 10.85
CA ASP A 51 10.04 -7.80 9.54
C ASP A 51 9.18 -7.16 8.43
N MET A 52 8.92 -5.86 8.55
CA MET A 52 8.16 -5.07 7.59
C MET A 52 9.11 -4.41 6.59
N VAL A 53 8.72 -4.41 5.32
CA VAL A 53 9.52 -3.81 4.25
C VAL A 53 9.20 -2.33 4.12
N TYR A 54 10.26 -1.54 3.92
CA TYR A 54 10.12 -0.15 3.50
C TYR A 54 9.55 -0.09 2.07
N ALA A 55 8.27 0.26 1.93
CA ALA A 55 7.52 0.22 0.68
C ALA A 55 6.98 1.60 0.26
N TYR A 56 7.84 2.63 0.28
CA TYR A 56 7.43 3.99 -0.09
C TYR A 56 7.05 4.11 -1.58
N LYS A 57 5.99 4.87 -1.83
CA LYS A 57 5.58 5.36 -3.14
C LYS A 57 5.14 6.81 -3.05
N ASN A 58 5.38 7.58 -4.09
CA ASN A 58 4.83 8.93 -4.17
C ASN A 58 3.31 8.89 -4.44
N ILE A 59 2.64 10.04 -4.38
CA ILE A 59 1.19 10.18 -4.54
C ILE A 59 0.67 9.53 -5.84
N GLU A 60 1.36 9.75 -6.97
CA GLU A 60 0.92 9.26 -8.27
C GLU A 60 1.12 7.75 -8.39
N GLU A 61 2.30 7.26 -8.02
CA GLU A 61 2.64 5.84 -8.05
C GLU A 61 1.74 5.02 -7.13
N TYR A 62 1.43 5.56 -5.95
CA TYR A 62 0.55 4.90 -4.99
C TYR A 62 -0.89 4.84 -5.49
N ASN A 63 -1.43 5.95 -6.00
CA ASN A 63 -2.77 5.97 -6.60
C ASN A 63 -2.89 4.99 -7.76
N LYS A 64 -1.89 4.94 -8.64
CA LYS A 64 -1.86 4.00 -9.76
C LYS A 64 -1.90 2.54 -9.26
N GLN A 65 -1.04 2.19 -8.31
CA GLN A 65 -1.01 0.83 -7.76
C GLN A 65 -2.33 0.43 -7.09
N VAL A 66 -2.95 1.33 -6.32
CA VAL A 66 -4.23 1.04 -5.65
C VAL A 66 -5.34 0.76 -6.67
N LEU A 67 -5.36 1.49 -7.79
CA LEU A 67 -6.32 1.25 -8.86
C LEU A 67 -6.06 -0.07 -9.59
N GLU A 68 -4.79 -0.40 -9.86
CA GLU A 68 -4.41 -1.69 -10.45
C GLU A 68 -4.82 -2.86 -9.55
N LEU A 69 -4.44 -2.80 -8.26
CA LEU A 69 -4.80 -3.81 -7.27
C LEU A 69 -6.32 -3.95 -7.14
N PHE A 70 -7.07 -2.84 -7.17
CA PHE A 70 -8.52 -2.89 -7.09
C PHE A 70 -9.14 -3.66 -8.27
N GLU A 71 -8.68 -3.44 -9.50
CA GLU A 71 -9.21 -4.17 -10.65
C GLU A 71 -8.81 -5.66 -10.61
N GLU A 72 -7.58 -5.98 -10.19
CA GLU A 72 -7.12 -7.37 -10.00
C GLU A 72 -7.98 -8.11 -8.95
N GLU A 73 -8.15 -7.51 -7.77
CA GLU A 73 -8.95 -8.08 -6.68
C GLU A 73 -10.43 -8.21 -7.07
N LYS A 74 -10.96 -7.24 -7.82
CA LYS A 74 -12.34 -7.27 -8.32
C LYS A 74 -12.55 -8.42 -9.30
N GLU A 75 -11.63 -8.63 -10.25
CA GLU A 75 -11.69 -9.75 -11.20
C GLU A 75 -11.62 -11.10 -10.46
N LEU A 76 -10.74 -11.20 -9.46
CA LEU A 76 -10.60 -12.40 -8.63
C LEU A 76 -11.90 -12.70 -7.86
N VAL A 77 -12.48 -11.69 -7.20
CA VAL A 77 -13.74 -11.83 -6.43
C VAL A 77 -14.91 -12.20 -7.34
N GLU A 78 -14.96 -11.67 -8.56
CA GLU A 78 -15.96 -12.04 -9.58
C GLU A 78 -15.81 -13.50 -10.03
N THR A 79 -14.59 -13.91 -10.37
CA THR A 79 -14.27 -15.26 -10.85
C THR A 79 -14.57 -16.33 -9.80
N LEU A 80 -14.27 -16.05 -8.53
CA LEU A 80 -14.51 -16.96 -7.42
C LEU A 80 -15.96 -16.93 -6.90
N GLY A 81 -16.83 -16.05 -7.45
CA GLY A 81 -18.21 -15.92 -7.00
C GLY A 81 -18.35 -15.40 -5.57
N LEU A 82 -17.34 -14.68 -5.06
CA LEU A 82 -17.27 -14.18 -3.68
C LEU A 82 -17.92 -12.79 -3.51
N LYS A 83 -18.50 -12.22 -4.57
CA LYS A 83 -19.24 -10.96 -4.46
C LYS A 83 -20.36 -11.12 -3.43
N LYS A 84 -20.28 -10.29 -2.38
CA LYS A 84 -21.36 -10.14 -1.41
C LYS A 84 -22.60 -9.66 -2.15
N LYS A 85 -23.72 -10.39 -1.99
CA LYS A 85 -25.04 -9.95 -2.48
C LYS A 85 -25.49 -8.67 -1.77
#